data_AF-A0A6I4HPT7-F1
#
_entry.id   AF-A0A6I4HPT7-F1
#
_cell.length_a   1.000
_cell.length_b   1.000
_cell.length_c   1.000
_cell.angle_alpha   90.00
_cell.angle_beta   90.00
_cell.angle_gamma   90.00
#
_symmetry.space_group_name_H-M   'P 1'
#
loop_
_entity.id
_entity.type
_entity.pdbx_description
1 polymer ?
#
loop_
_entity_poly.entity_id
_entity_poly.type
_entity_poly.pdbx_seq_one_letter_code
_entity_poly.pdbx_strand_id
1 'polypeptide(L)'
;MADQTKIIEKKSDLILKQLLEVDPSKIDLKFIFDHVRNYGIAATVMIAGFYLAKHPQESMTLLPSFDIFWAIFLMILGLVLSIFNLTQAIWIVAKLKLPMFLYFLFSFILFFGTTKLFWTYTKQVIAQFNF
;
A
#
# COMPACT_ATOMS: atom_id res chain seq x y z
N MET A 1 -34.21 9.82 9.91
CA MET A 1 -32.94 9.93 9.15
C MET A 1 -31.69 9.73 10.01
N ALA A 2 -31.64 10.10 11.30
CA ALA A 2 -30.47 9.89 12.15
C ALA A 2 -30.12 8.41 12.47
N ASP A 3 -31.10 7.51 12.34
CA ASP A 3 -30.97 6.11 12.79
C ASP A 3 -30.25 5.21 11.75
N GLN A 4 -30.48 5.45 10.45
CA GLN A 4 -29.78 4.72 9.39
C GLN A 4 -28.30 5.10 9.32
N THR A 5 -27.94 6.35 9.60
CA THR A 5 -26.54 6.81 9.60
C THR A 5 -25.71 6.12 10.69
N LYS A 6 -26.28 5.97 11.89
CA LYS A 6 -25.63 5.23 13.00
C LYS A 6 -25.41 3.76 12.67
N ILE A 7 -26.34 3.12 11.97
CA ILE A 7 -26.22 1.71 11.57
C ILE A 7 -25.13 1.54 10.51
N ILE A 8 -25.01 2.47 9.57
CA ILE A 8 -23.98 2.45 8.52
C ILE A 8 -22.58 2.70 9.10
N GLU A 9 -22.41 3.69 9.98
CA GLU A 9 -21.14 3.91 10.68
C GLU A 9 -20.70 2.65 11.44
N LYS A 10 -21.62 2.04 12.18
CA LYS A 10 -21.32 0.85 12.99
C LYS A 10 -20.92 -0.35 12.13
N LYS A 11 -21.47 -0.49 10.92
CA LYS A 11 -21.15 -1.58 9.98
C LYS A 11 -19.82 -1.35 9.26
N SER A 12 -19.53 -0.11 8.87
CA SER A 12 -18.24 0.29 8.29
C SER A 12 -17.09 0.06 9.28
N ASP A 13 -17.29 0.48 10.54
CA ASP A 13 -16.33 0.25 11.63
C ASP A 13 -16.08 -1.24 11.87
N LEU A 14 -17.10 -2.09 11.73
CA LEU A 14 -16.98 -3.54 11.91
C LEU A 14 -16.19 -4.20 10.78
N ILE A 15 -16.45 -3.80 9.53
CA ILE A 15 -15.73 -4.29 8.35
C ILE A 15 -14.27 -3.85 8.39
N LEU A 16 -14.01 -2.59 8.74
CA LEU A 16 -12.66 -2.07 8.90
C LEU A 16 -11.92 -2.74 10.05
N LYS A 17 -12.59 -2.99 11.18
CA LYS A 17 -11.98 -3.70 12.32
C LYS A 17 -11.64 -5.15 11.99
N GLN A 18 -12.46 -5.81 11.16
CA GLN A 18 -12.19 -7.16 10.66
C GLN A 18 -11.08 -7.20 9.61
N LEU A 19 -11.04 -6.23 8.69
CA LEU A 19 -10.03 -6.15 7.63
C LEU A 19 -8.66 -5.72 8.15
N LEU A 20 -8.63 -4.86 9.18
CA LEU A 20 -7.40 -4.29 9.68
C LEU A 20 -6.89 -4.99 10.94
N GLU A 21 -7.71 -5.79 11.63
CA GLU A 21 -7.35 -6.53 12.85
C GLU A 21 -6.70 -5.68 13.96
N VAL A 22 -6.83 -4.36 13.90
CA VAL A 22 -6.14 -3.46 14.84
C VAL A 22 -7.06 -3.19 16.03
N ASP A 23 -6.74 -3.76 17.19
CA ASP A 23 -7.33 -3.37 18.47
C ASP A 23 -6.49 -2.25 19.10
N PRO A 24 -6.99 -1.00 19.21
CA PRO A 24 -6.19 0.15 19.61
C PRO A 24 -5.62 0.07 21.03
N SER A 25 -6.17 -0.80 21.87
CA SER A 25 -5.73 -1.06 23.25
C SER A 25 -4.51 -1.98 23.34
N LYS A 26 -4.08 -2.58 22.21
CA LYS A 26 -2.95 -3.53 22.11
C LYS A 26 -1.88 -3.04 21.14
N ILE A 27 -1.66 -1.73 21.05
CA ILE A 27 -0.50 -1.21 20.31
C ILE A 27 0.74 -1.48 21.16
N ASP A 28 1.30 -2.67 20.99
CA ASP A 28 2.53 -3.12 21.60
C ASP A 28 3.72 -2.93 20.64
N LEU A 29 4.93 -3.13 21.16
CA LEU A 29 6.14 -3.05 20.36
C LEU A 29 6.12 -4.06 19.21
N LYS A 30 5.51 -5.24 19.43
CA LYS A 30 5.33 -6.28 18.42
C LYS A 30 4.50 -5.78 17.23
N PHE A 31 3.40 -5.08 17.49
CA PHE A 31 2.55 -4.48 16.48
C PHE A 31 3.31 -3.45 15.64
N ILE A 32 4.15 -2.60 16.26
CA ILE A 32 5.02 -1.67 15.53
C ILE A 32 6.01 -2.42 14.65
N PHE A 33 6.65 -3.47 15.17
CA PHE A 33 7.57 -4.31 14.40
C PHE A 33 6.89 -5.03 13.23
N ASP A 34 5.69 -5.59 13.45
CA ASP A 34 4.90 -6.24 12.41
C ASP A 34 4.55 -5.24 11.31
N HIS A 35 4.24 -3.99 11.67
CA HIS A 35 3.92 -2.94 10.73
C HIS A 35 5.13 -2.50 9.89
N VAL A 36 6.28 -2.28 10.55
CA VAL A 36 7.55 -1.96 9.86
C VAL A 36 7.97 -3.10 8.93
N ARG A 37 7.85 -4.36 9.38
CA ARG A 37 8.14 -5.54 8.54
C ARG A 37 7.22 -5.58 7.32
N ASN A 38 5.93 -5.37 7.50
CA ASN A 38 4.96 -5.40 6.41
C ASN A 38 5.23 -4.29 5.38
N TYR A 39 5.61 -3.09 5.84
CA TYR A 39 6.05 -2.01 4.96
C TYR A 39 7.32 -2.37 4.19
N GLY A 40 8.31 -2.97 4.85
CA GLY A 40 9.54 -3.47 4.21
C GLY A 40 9.26 -4.51 3.12
N ILE A 41 8.34 -5.46 3.38
CA ILE A 41 7.91 -6.45 2.40
C ILE A 41 7.23 -5.76 1.21
N ALA A 42 6.30 -4.84 1.46
CA ALA A 42 5.60 -4.09 0.40
C ALA A 42 6.58 -3.32 -0.50
N ALA A 43 7.54 -2.61 0.10
CA ALA A 43 8.58 -1.88 -0.62
C ALA A 43 9.47 -2.82 -1.44
N THR A 44 9.89 -3.95 -0.87
CA THR A 44 10.74 -4.93 -1.56
C THR A 44 10.03 -5.55 -2.76
N VAL A 45 8.75 -5.92 -2.60
CA VAL A 45 7.92 -6.43 -3.70
C VAL A 45 7.81 -5.39 -4.83
N MET A 46 7.59 -4.13 -4.48
CA MET A 46 7.49 -3.04 -5.45
C MET A 46 8.83 -2.80 -6.19
N ILE A 47 9.95 -2.82 -5.46
CA ILE A 47 11.31 -2.66 -6.03
C ILE A 47 11.64 -3.85 -6.94
N ALA A 48 11.28 -5.08 -6.55
CA ALA A 48 11.49 -6.25 -7.39
C ALA A 48 10.74 -6.15 -8.72
N GLY A 49 9.47 -5.70 -8.69
CA GLY A 49 8.70 -5.43 -9.90
C GLY A 49 9.34 -4.35 -10.78
N PHE A 50 9.84 -3.27 -10.19
CA PHE A 50 10.55 -2.21 -10.94
C PHE A 50 11.87 -2.69 -11.53
N TYR A 51 12.63 -3.49 -10.79
CA TYR A 51 13.88 -4.08 -11.26
C TYR A 51 13.61 -4.99 -12.47
N LEU A 52 12.59 -5.85 -12.38
CA LEU A 52 12.19 -6.73 -13.48
C LEU A 52 11.72 -5.93 -14.71
N ALA A 53 11.00 -4.81 -14.51
CA ALA A 53 10.60 -3.93 -15.61
C ALA A 53 11.79 -3.31 -16.36
N LYS A 54 12.88 -3.01 -15.65
CA LYS A 54 14.12 -2.45 -16.22
C LYS A 54 15.05 -3.49 -16.82
N HIS A 55 15.02 -4.71 -16.29
CA HIS A 55 15.90 -5.81 -16.68
C HIS A 55 15.07 -7.03 -17.09
N PRO A 56 14.22 -6.92 -18.13
CA PRO A 56 13.34 -8.02 -18.53
C PRO A 56 14.11 -9.30 -18.88
N GLN A 57 15.34 -9.17 -19.40
CA GLN A 57 16.23 -10.29 -19.72
C GLN A 57 16.72 -11.12 -18.51
N GLU A 58 16.58 -10.60 -17.29
CA GLU A 58 16.94 -11.31 -16.04
C GLU A 58 15.79 -12.22 -15.55
N SER A 59 14.64 -12.18 -16.23
CA SER A 59 13.58 -13.14 -15.99
C SER A 59 14.06 -14.54 -16.41
N MET A 60 13.66 -15.56 -15.64
CA MET A 60 13.88 -16.96 -16.04
C MET A 60 12.71 -17.49 -16.89
N THR A 61 11.85 -16.62 -17.44
CA THR A 61 10.65 -17.09 -18.14
C THR A 61 10.91 -17.42 -19.60
N LEU A 62 10.29 -18.48 -20.10
CA LEU A 62 10.43 -18.96 -21.48
C LEU A 62 9.69 -18.07 -22.52
N LEU A 63 8.94 -17.06 -22.07
CA LEU A 63 8.05 -16.24 -22.91
C LEU A 63 8.34 -14.75 -22.68
N PRO A 64 8.85 -14.01 -23.69
CA PRO A 64 9.26 -12.61 -23.55
C PRO A 64 8.15 -11.65 -23.06
N SER A 65 6.88 -11.98 -23.31
CA SER A 65 5.73 -11.16 -22.89
C SER A 65 5.28 -11.45 -21.46
N PHE A 66 5.80 -12.49 -20.82
CA PHE A 66 5.43 -12.86 -19.45
C PHE A 66 6.15 -12.00 -18.41
N ASP A 67 7.29 -11.41 -18.78
CA ASP A 67 8.14 -10.64 -17.88
C ASP A 67 7.55 -9.28 -17.53
N ILE A 68 6.96 -8.63 -18.52
CA ILE A 68 6.25 -7.36 -18.33
C ILE A 68 5.00 -7.57 -17.46
N PHE A 69 4.32 -8.71 -17.61
CA PHE A 69 3.18 -9.06 -16.77
C PHE A 69 3.61 -9.20 -15.31
N TRP A 70 4.67 -9.97 -15.04
CA TRP A 70 5.17 -10.16 -13.67
C TRP A 70 5.69 -8.87 -13.06
N ALA A 71 6.37 -8.04 -13.86
CA ALA A 71 6.85 -6.73 -13.40
C ALA A 71 5.67 -5.83 -12.99
N ILE A 72 4.65 -5.70 -13.85
CA ILE A 72 3.44 -4.91 -13.57
C ILE A 72 2.70 -5.48 -12.35
N PHE A 73 2.54 -6.80 -12.29
CA PHE A 73 1.87 -7.48 -11.17
C PHE A 73 2.56 -7.18 -9.84
N LEU A 74 3.88 -7.35 -9.77
CA LEU A 74 4.66 -7.08 -8.55
C LEU A 74 4.63 -5.60 -8.17
N MET A 75 4.70 -4.68 -9.14
CA MET A 75 4.59 -3.24 -8.87
C MET A 75 3.20 -2.86 -8.31
N ILE A 76 2.12 -3.38 -8.90
CA ILE A 76 0.75 -3.15 -8.41
C ILE A 76 0.55 -3.77 -7.03
N LEU A 77 1.01 -5.00 -6.83
CA LEU A 77 0.91 -5.69 -5.54
C LEU A 77 1.65 -4.92 -4.44
N GLY A 78 2.88 -4.50 -4.69
CA GLY A 78 3.67 -3.70 -3.76
C GLY A 78 3.04 -2.34 -3.45
N LEU A 79 2.42 -1.70 -4.44
CA LEU A 79 1.69 -0.45 -4.26
C LEU A 79 0.45 -0.64 -3.36
N VAL A 80 -0.36 -1.66 -3.62
CA VAL A 80 -1.56 -1.99 -2.81
C VAL A 80 -1.17 -2.31 -1.37
N LEU A 81 -0.13 -3.12 -1.16
CA LEU A 81 0.39 -3.43 0.18
C LEU A 81 0.90 -2.17 0.89
N SER A 82 1.53 -1.24 0.17
CA SER A 82 2.01 0.03 0.73
C SER A 82 0.85 0.94 1.15
N ILE A 83 -0.23 1.00 0.35
CA ILE A 83 -1.45 1.73 0.67
C ILE A 83 -2.08 1.17 1.95
N PHE A 84 -2.27 -0.14 2.06
CA PHE A 84 -2.84 -0.74 3.27
C PHE A 84 -2.00 -0.46 4.51
N ASN A 85 -0.67 -0.56 4.41
CA ASN A 85 0.21 -0.21 5.52
C ASN A 85 0.09 1.27 5.91
N LEU A 86 0.13 2.19 4.95
CA LEU A 86 0.01 3.62 5.24
C LEU A 86 -1.36 3.98 5.82
N THR A 87 -2.45 3.37 5.35
CA THR A 87 -3.79 3.56 5.93
C THR A 87 -3.85 3.08 7.38
N GLN A 88 -3.25 1.94 7.69
CA GLN A 88 -3.11 1.47 9.07
C GLN A 88 -2.29 2.43 9.93
N ALA A 89 -1.14 2.93 9.44
CA ALA A 89 -0.33 3.93 10.14
C ALA A 89 -1.12 5.21 10.48
N ILE A 90 -1.88 5.73 9.51
CA ILE A 90 -2.75 6.91 9.72
C ILE A 90 -3.81 6.61 10.79
N TRP A 91 -4.42 5.43 10.77
CA TRP A 91 -5.44 5.03 11.73
C TRP A 91 -4.89 4.91 13.15
N ILE A 92 -3.70 4.33 13.30
CA ILE A 92 -2.96 4.25 14.57
C ILE A 92 -2.71 5.65 15.13
N VAL A 93 -2.18 6.55 14.30
CA VAL A 93 -1.89 7.94 14.69
C VAL A 93 -3.17 8.68 15.11
N ALA A 94 -4.26 8.50 14.38
CA ALA A 94 -5.56 9.09 14.70
C ALA A 94 -6.13 8.55 16.03
N LYS A 95 -6.06 7.24 16.25
CA LYS A 95 -6.54 6.57 17.47
C LYS A 95 -5.74 6.94 18.72
N LEU A 96 -4.41 7.00 18.61
CA LEU A 96 -3.50 7.32 19.70
C LEU A 96 -3.43 8.81 20.02
N LYS A 97 -4.16 9.66 19.29
CA LYS A 97 -4.11 11.13 19.42
C LYS A 97 -2.67 11.67 19.35
N LEU A 98 -1.84 11.04 18.52
CA LEU A 98 -0.47 11.45 18.28
C LEU A 98 -0.43 12.83 17.58
N PRO A 99 0.72 13.53 17.60
CA PRO A 99 0.83 14.87 17.03
C PRO A 99 0.29 14.96 15.60
N MET A 100 -0.48 16.02 15.32
CA MET A 100 -1.14 16.22 14.02
C MET A 100 -0.15 16.27 12.84
N PHE A 101 1.11 16.66 13.09
CA PHE A 101 2.18 16.57 12.10
C PHE A 101 2.43 15.15 11.59
N LEU A 102 2.38 14.13 12.46
CA LEU A 102 2.55 12.73 12.04
C LEU A 102 1.38 12.28 11.17
N TYR A 103 0.16 12.71 11.49
CA TYR A 103 -1.01 12.43 10.66
C TYR A 103 -0.85 13.04 9.26
N PHE A 104 -0.41 14.30 9.21
CA PHE A 104 -0.14 15.00 7.96
C PHE A 104 0.98 14.32 7.16
N LEU A 105 2.07 13.90 7.82
CA LEU A 105 3.19 13.21 7.20
C LEU A 105 2.74 11.90 6.53
N PHE A 106 2.07 11.02 7.27
CA PHE A 106 1.62 9.74 6.70
C PHE A 106 0.54 9.94 5.63
N SER A 107 -0.37 10.89 5.80
CA SER A 107 -1.37 11.23 4.79
C SER A 107 -0.71 11.81 3.53
N PHE A 108 0.30 12.65 3.68
CA PHE A 108 1.06 13.21 2.56
C PHE A 108 1.78 12.10 1.78
N ILE A 109 2.45 11.18 2.48
CA ILE A 109 3.10 10.03 1.83
C ILE A 109 2.07 9.14 1.13
N LEU A 110 0.92 8.89 1.76
CA LEU A 110 -0.16 8.11 1.16
C LEU A 110 -0.69 8.78 -0.11
N PHE A 111 -1.07 10.06 -0.08
CA PHE A 111 -1.66 10.70 -1.24
C PHE A 111 -0.63 11.06 -2.31
N PHE A 112 0.44 11.79 -1.96
CA PHE A 112 1.40 12.26 -2.96
C PHE A 112 2.40 11.18 -3.36
N GLY A 113 2.88 10.38 -2.40
CA GLY A 113 3.85 9.31 -2.68
C GLY A 113 3.26 8.24 -3.59
N THR A 114 2.08 7.70 -3.23
CA THR A 114 1.45 6.65 -4.03
C THR A 114 0.98 7.16 -5.39
N THR A 115 0.42 8.38 -5.47
CA THR A 115 0.00 8.96 -6.76
C THR A 115 1.18 9.18 -7.69
N LYS A 116 2.31 9.69 -7.18
CA LYS A 116 3.52 9.90 -7.98
C LYS A 116 4.10 8.58 -8.47
N LEU A 117 4.11 7.54 -7.61
CA LEU A 117 4.56 6.21 -7.98
C LEU A 117 3.65 5.60 -9.05
N PHE A 118 2.34 5.61 -8.83
CA PHE A 118 1.35 5.15 -9.81
C PHE A 118 1.54 5.82 -11.17
N TRP A 119 1.68 7.15 -11.20
CA TRP A 119 1.90 7.89 -12.43
C TRP A 119 3.21 7.52 -13.14
N THR A 120 4.28 7.30 -12.36
CA THR A 120 5.58 6.90 -12.90
C THR A 120 5.49 5.52 -13.56
N TYR A 121 4.82 4.57 -12.92
CA TYR A 121 4.63 3.23 -13.45
C TYR A 121 3.73 3.22 -14.69
N THR A 122 2.60 3.93 -14.66
CA THR A 122 1.71 4.06 -15.83
C THR A 122 2.46 4.66 -17.02
N LYS A 123 3.29 5.67 -16.80
CA LYS A 123 4.14 6.25 -17.86
C LYS A 123 5.16 5.25 -18.42
N GLN A 124 5.83 4.48 -17.55
CA GLN A 124 6.80 3.49 -18.00
C GLN A 124 6.16 2.39 -18.84
N VAL A 125 5.00 1.89 -18.41
CA VAL A 125 4.25 0.87 -19.14
C VAL A 125 3.84 1.42 -20.51
N ILE A 126 3.23 2.61 -20.57
CA ILE A 126 2.82 3.25 -21.84
C ILE A 126 4.02 3.48 -22.77
N ALA A 127 5.16 3.94 -22.23
CA ALA A 127 6.37 4.17 -23.02
C ALA A 127 6.92 2.89 -23.66
N GLN A 128 6.73 1.72 -23.03
CA GLN A 128 7.12 0.43 -23.62
C GLN A 128 6.18 -0.05 -24.73
N PHE A 129 4.92 0.40 -24.77
CA PHE A 129 3.93 0.00 -25.78
C PHE A 129 3.84 0.94 -26.99
N ASN A 130 4.48 2.11 -26.97
CA ASN A 130 4.51 3.06 -28.10
C ASN A 130 5.64 2.76 -29.11
N PHE A 131 5.95 1.48 -29.33
CA PHE A 131 6.80 1.01 -30.43
C PHE A 131 5.94 0.64 -31.65
#